data_AF-A0A4Y1RL98-F1
#
_entry.id   AF-A0A4Y1RL98-F1
#
_cell.length_a   1.000
_cell.length_b   1.000
_cell.length_c   1.000
_cell.angle_alpha   90.00
_cell.angle_beta   90.00
_cell.angle_gamma   90.00
#
_symmetry.space_group_name_H-M   'P 1'
#
loop_
_entity.id
_entity.type
_entity.pdbx_description
1 polymer ?
#
loop_
_entity_poly.entity_id
_entity_poly.type
_entity_poly.pdbx_seq_one_letter_code
_entity_poly.pdbx_strand_id
1 'polypeptide(L)'
;MGGKCRILHQHHLPPLLRLPRLRYAAWLCMLCAGSVRAKNAMNIMLTNVVDAVVGSLSFYIFGFAFAFGEGARSNPFIGTSFFALNDIPSSSYGYDYSFFLFQWAFAIAVAGITSGSIAERTQFSAYLIFSCFLSGFVYPVVAHWVWSDSGWLSPKSSNLLLGSGAIDFAGSGVVHLVGGVAGLWGSFIEGPRVGRFDAFGKPIPIRGHNATLVVLGTFLLWFGWFGFNPGSFDKILVAYPDTSDQGNWTAVGRTAVITTLAGSTAGIVTLFGRRLLVGHWDALDVCNGVLGGFVAITSGCAVVEPWAAVVCGFFAAWS
;
A
#
# COMPACT_ATOMS: atom_id res chain seq x y z
N MET A 1 61.43 -9.69 -16.55
CA MET A 1 60.36 -9.35 -17.51
C MET A 1 59.59 -10.65 -17.77
N GLY A 2 58.68 -11.15 -16.93
CA GLY A 2 57.43 -10.54 -16.43
C GLY A 2 56.46 -10.39 -17.60
N GLY A 3 55.32 -11.05 -17.75
CA GLY A 3 54.51 -11.96 -16.92
C GLY A 3 53.12 -12.03 -17.62
N LYS A 4 52.46 -13.20 -17.59
CA LYS A 4 51.16 -13.49 -18.25
C LYS A 4 50.04 -12.49 -17.93
N CYS A 5 49.15 -12.21 -18.89
CA CYS A 5 47.80 -11.67 -18.65
C CYS A 5 46.91 -12.02 -19.87
N ARG A 6 46.20 -13.16 -19.93
CA ARG A 6 44.87 -13.46 -19.36
C ARG A 6 43.87 -12.31 -19.49
N ILE A 7 43.13 -12.28 -20.60
CA ILE A 7 41.96 -11.44 -20.79
C ILE A 7 40.78 -12.12 -20.08
N LEU A 8 40.53 -11.70 -18.84
CA LEU A 8 39.23 -11.72 -18.18
C LEU A 8 38.99 -10.28 -17.74
N HIS A 9 37.85 -9.69 -18.10
CA HIS A 9 37.00 -8.98 -17.14
C HIS A 9 35.70 -8.50 -17.80
N GLN A 10 34.62 -9.18 -17.43
CA GLN A 10 33.32 -8.53 -17.28
C GLN A 10 33.48 -7.40 -16.26
N HIS A 11 33.16 -6.16 -16.66
CA HIS A 11 32.95 -5.02 -15.78
C HIS A 11 31.56 -4.47 -16.09
N HIS A 12 30.61 -4.68 -15.19
CA HIS A 12 30.20 -3.73 -14.13
C HIS A 12 28.99 -2.88 -14.55
N LEU A 13 27.81 -3.49 -14.48
CA LEU A 13 26.62 -2.76 -14.04
C LEU A 13 26.60 -2.76 -12.51
N PRO A 14 26.39 -1.60 -11.85
CA PRO A 14 26.43 -1.52 -10.39
C PRO A 14 25.26 -2.28 -9.75
N PRO A 15 25.47 -2.98 -8.62
CA PRO A 15 24.42 -3.71 -7.90
C PRO A 15 23.54 -2.82 -7.00
N LEU A 16 23.26 -1.57 -7.41
CA LEU A 16 22.57 -0.57 -6.58
C LEU A 16 21.06 -0.41 -6.88
N LEU A 17 20.47 -1.25 -7.73
CA LEU A 17 19.04 -1.19 -8.08
C LEU A 17 18.25 -2.46 -7.73
N ARG A 18 18.86 -3.42 -7.04
CA ARG A 18 18.19 -4.64 -6.56
C ARG A 18 17.92 -4.57 -5.07
N LEU A 19 16.99 -3.72 -4.62
CA LEU A 19 16.17 -3.88 -3.39
C LEU A 19 15.38 -2.59 -3.06
N PRO A 20 14.19 -2.37 -3.66
CA PRO A 20 13.17 -1.56 -3.00
C PRO A 20 12.03 -2.38 -2.36
N ARG A 21 11.96 -3.70 -2.59
CA ARG A 21 10.70 -4.45 -2.44
C ARG A 21 10.40 -5.05 -1.05
N LEU A 22 11.32 -4.99 -0.07
CA LEU A 22 11.13 -5.60 1.26
C LEU A 22 11.00 -4.62 2.44
N ARG A 23 10.95 -3.30 2.20
CA ARG A 23 11.10 -2.30 3.29
C ARG A 23 9.79 -1.66 3.78
N TYR A 24 8.65 -1.90 3.12
CA TYR A 24 7.36 -1.33 3.52
C TYR A 24 6.89 -1.75 4.93
N ALA A 25 7.01 -3.03 5.27
CA ALA A 25 6.62 -3.53 6.59
C ALA A 25 7.41 -2.84 7.72
N ALA A 26 8.69 -2.54 7.49
CA ALA A 26 9.54 -1.85 8.47
C ALA A 26 9.13 -0.38 8.67
N TRP A 27 8.65 0.29 7.62
CA TRP A 27 8.29 1.71 7.66
C TRP A 27 6.97 1.96 8.37
N LEU A 28 5.96 1.15 8.02
CA LEU A 28 4.67 1.15 8.71
C LEU A 28 4.84 0.73 10.18
N CYS A 29 5.72 -0.24 10.46
CA CYS A 29 6.09 -0.64 11.81
C CYS A 29 6.64 0.53 12.64
N MET A 30 7.50 1.40 12.09
CA MET A 30 7.99 2.59 12.82
C MET A 30 6.88 3.61 13.10
N LEU A 31 6.02 3.88 12.11
CA LEU A 31 4.86 4.77 12.26
C LEU A 31 3.91 4.25 13.35
N CYS A 32 3.52 2.98 13.27
CA CYS A 32 2.61 2.33 14.21
C CYS A 32 3.23 2.23 15.61
N ALA A 33 4.51 1.87 15.72
CA ALA A 33 5.22 1.84 16.99
C ALA A 33 5.18 3.22 17.68
N GLY A 34 5.55 4.29 16.97
CA GLY A 34 5.51 5.65 17.52
C GLY A 34 4.10 6.09 17.97
N SER A 35 3.06 5.59 17.30
CA SER A 35 1.65 5.96 17.51
C SER A 35 0.93 5.21 18.63
N VAL A 36 1.52 4.12 19.17
CA VAL A 36 0.98 3.36 20.31
C VAL A 36 1.65 3.75 21.63
N ARG A 37 1.09 3.33 22.77
CA ARG A 37 1.71 3.50 24.10
C ARG A 37 2.96 2.62 24.18
N ALA A 38 4.00 3.10 24.88
CA ALA A 38 5.31 2.45 24.96
C ALA A 38 5.22 0.97 25.39
N LYS A 39 4.34 0.67 26.36
CA LYS A 39 4.10 -0.71 26.85
C LYS A 39 3.63 -1.69 25.77
N ASN A 40 3.09 -1.19 24.66
CA ASN A 40 2.55 -1.97 23.55
C ASN A 40 3.40 -1.90 22.28
N ALA A 41 4.52 -1.16 22.29
CA ALA A 41 5.37 -0.97 21.13
C ALA A 41 5.93 -2.29 20.58
N MET A 42 6.40 -3.18 21.47
CA MET A 42 6.89 -4.50 21.05
C MET A 42 5.80 -5.37 20.40
N ASN A 43 4.56 -5.28 20.90
CA ASN A 43 3.45 -6.06 20.36
C ASN A 43 3.10 -5.61 18.94
N ILE A 44 3.02 -4.30 18.67
CA ILE A 44 2.72 -3.79 17.32
C ILE A 44 3.89 -4.04 16.34
N MET A 45 5.13 -4.04 16.81
CA MET A 45 6.27 -4.43 15.98
C MET A 45 6.19 -5.91 15.59
N LEU A 46 5.82 -6.77 16.54
CA LEU A 46 5.63 -8.19 16.30
C LEU A 46 4.51 -8.45 15.31
N THR A 47 3.37 -7.76 15.41
CA THR A 47 2.26 -7.93 14.45
C THR A 47 2.67 -7.53 13.02
N ASN A 48 3.45 -6.46 12.84
CA ASN A 48 3.95 -6.07 11.52
C ASN A 48 4.92 -7.11 10.91
N VAL A 49 5.80 -7.72 11.73
CA VAL A 49 6.67 -8.81 11.27
C VAL A 49 5.85 -10.04 10.90
N VAL A 50 4.86 -10.36 11.73
CA VAL A 50 3.91 -11.45 11.51
C VAL A 50 3.14 -11.27 10.23
N ASP A 51 2.64 -10.06 9.94
CA ASP A 51 1.94 -9.77 8.70
C ASP A 51 2.83 -10.09 7.49
N ALA A 52 4.10 -9.70 7.53
CA ALA A 52 5.02 -10.01 6.45
C ALA A 52 5.23 -11.53 6.27
N VAL A 53 5.45 -12.29 7.36
CA VAL A 53 5.76 -13.72 7.25
C VAL A 53 4.52 -14.58 7.00
N VAL A 54 3.43 -14.36 7.72
CA VAL A 54 2.17 -15.09 7.53
C VAL A 54 1.53 -14.68 6.21
N GLY A 55 1.46 -13.37 5.94
CA GLY A 55 0.88 -12.87 4.71
C GLY A 55 1.67 -13.28 3.46
N SER A 56 2.99 -13.47 3.54
CA SER A 56 3.75 -14.05 2.41
C SER A 56 3.36 -15.48 2.11
N LEU A 57 3.20 -16.34 3.12
CA LEU A 57 2.76 -17.72 2.92
C LEU A 57 1.29 -17.80 2.49
N SER A 58 0.39 -17.03 3.11
CA SER A 58 -1.03 -17.00 2.77
C SER A 58 -1.27 -16.47 1.35
N PHE A 59 -0.57 -15.40 0.97
CA PHE A 59 -0.67 -14.85 -0.38
C PHE A 59 -0.02 -15.77 -1.41
N TYR A 60 1.08 -16.45 -1.08
CA TYR A 60 1.72 -17.47 -1.92
C TYR A 60 0.79 -18.64 -2.22
N ILE A 61 0.22 -19.26 -1.18
CA ILE A 61 -0.60 -20.47 -1.34
C ILE A 61 -1.92 -20.14 -2.02
N PHE A 62 -2.61 -19.10 -1.56
CA PHE A 62 -3.99 -18.80 -1.97
C PHE A 62 -4.16 -17.43 -2.62
N GLY A 63 -3.54 -16.38 -2.06
CA GLY A 63 -3.90 -15.02 -2.42
C GLY A 63 -3.59 -14.66 -3.88
N PHE A 64 -2.43 -15.05 -4.41
CA PHE A 64 -2.13 -14.79 -5.81
C PHE A 64 -3.12 -15.48 -6.75
N ALA A 65 -3.53 -16.71 -6.40
CA ALA A 65 -4.50 -17.49 -7.16
C ALA A 65 -5.88 -16.84 -7.19
N PHE A 66 -6.37 -16.35 -6.05
CA PHE A 66 -7.67 -15.69 -6.00
C PHE A 66 -7.65 -14.31 -6.67
N ALA A 67 -6.53 -13.59 -6.61
CA ALA A 67 -6.40 -12.26 -7.22
C ALA A 67 -6.23 -12.32 -8.75
N PHE A 68 -5.33 -13.17 -9.25
CA PHE A 68 -4.90 -13.15 -10.65
C PHE A 68 -5.02 -14.52 -11.34
N GLY A 69 -5.56 -15.52 -10.66
CA GLY A 69 -5.79 -16.84 -11.24
C GLY A 69 -6.80 -16.79 -12.38
N GLU A 70 -6.45 -17.43 -13.48
CA GLU A 70 -7.28 -17.53 -14.68
C GLU A 70 -7.68 -18.98 -14.99
N GLY A 71 -8.66 -19.19 -15.85
CA GLY A 71 -8.98 -20.50 -16.40
C GLY A 71 -10.48 -20.79 -16.48
N ALA A 72 -10.84 -22.02 -16.85
CA ALA A 72 -12.24 -22.37 -17.13
C ALA A 72 -13.20 -22.20 -15.94
N ARG A 73 -12.68 -22.12 -14.71
CA ARG A 73 -13.45 -21.93 -13.47
C ARG A 73 -13.33 -20.53 -12.87
N SER A 74 -12.46 -19.66 -13.41
CA SER A 74 -12.40 -18.27 -12.97
C SER A 74 -13.65 -17.54 -13.44
N ASN A 75 -14.10 -16.58 -12.64
CA ASN A 75 -15.26 -15.76 -12.94
C ASN A 75 -14.99 -14.32 -12.50
N PRO A 76 -15.86 -13.35 -12.82
CA PRO A 76 -15.60 -11.95 -12.51
C PRO A 76 -15.37 -11.60 -11.04
N PHE A 77 -15.66 -12.51 -10.10
CA PHE A 77 -15.46 -12.30 -8.67
C PHE A 77 -14.18 -12.92 -8.11
N ILE A 78 -13.64 -13.99 -8.70
CA ILE A 78 -12.50 -14.72 -8.11
C ILE A 78 -11.73 -15.55 -9.14
N GLY A 79 -10.41 -15.57 -8.99
CA GLY A 79 -9.50 -16.43 -9.75
C GLY A 79 -9.40 -17.86 -9.20
N THR A 80 -8.98 -18.81 -10.05
CA THR A 80 -8.98 -20.25 -9.69
C THR A 80 -7.76 -21.06 -10.15
N SER A 81 -6.65 -20.41 -10.49
CA SER A 81 -5.38 -21.07 -10.86
C SER A 81 -4.20 -20.34 -10.22
N PHE A 82 -2.97 -20.82 -10.42
CA PHE A 82 -1.75 -20.28 -9.79
C PHE A 82 -1.65 -20.45 -8.27
N PHE A 83 -2.36 -21.43 -7.70
CA PHE A 83 -2.18 -21.82 -6.30
C PHE A 83 -0.73 -22.24 -6.06
N ALA A 84 -0.13 -21.71 -4.98
CA ALA A 84 1.29 -21.91 -4.70
C ALA A 84 2.21 -21.55 -5.88
N LEU A 85 1.81 -20.55 -6.69
CA LEU A 85 2.50 -20.12 -7.91
C LEU A 85 2.72 -21.24 -8.94
N ASN A 86 1.94 -22.31 -8.85
CA ASN A 86 2.01 -23.40 -9.81
C ASN A 86 1.59 -22.89 -11.20
N ASP A 87 2.36 -23.24 -12.22
CA ASP A 87 2.12 -22.82 -13.61
C ASP A 87 2.00 -21.30 -13.81
N ILE A 88 2.72 -20.48 -13.02
CA ILE A 88 2.79 -19.04 -13.28
C ILE A 88 3.17 -18.81 -14.76
N PRO A 89 2.39 -18.02 -15.50
CA PRO A 89 2.51 -17.99 -16.95
C PRO A 89 3.78 -17.26 -17.34
N SER A 90 4.76 -18.00 -17.84
CA SER A 90 5.90 -17.39 -18.52
C SER A 90 5.42 -16.87 -19.88
N SER A 91 5.12 -15.57 -19.92
CA SER A 91 4.89 -14.69 -21.09
C SER A 91 3.45 -14.38 -21.55
N SER A 92 2.46 -15.26 -21.44
CA SER A 92 1.14 -15.01 -22.09
C SER A 92 0.24 -13.99 -21.38
N TYR A 93 0.32 -13.86 -20.06
CA TYR A 93 -0.57 -13.00 -19.25
C TYR A 93 0.15 -11.85 -18.53
N GLY A 94 1.45 -11.68 -18.79
CA GLY A 94 2.24 -10.61 -18.18
C GLY A 94 2.54 -10.79 -16.68
N TYR A 95 2.13 -11.88 -16.05
CA TYR A 95 2.45 -12.20 -14.65
C TYR A 95 3.78 -12.93 -14.53
N ASP A 96 4.65 -12.45 -13.63
CA ASP A 96 5.91 -13.12 -13.28
C ASP A 96 6.17 -13.07 -11.76
N TYR A 97 7.30 -13.61 -11.32
CA TYR A 97 7.69 -13.56 -9.91
C TYR A 97 7.86 -12.13 -9.37
N SER A 98 8.18 -11.19 -10.25
CA SER A 98 8.38 -9.79 -9.91
C SER A 98 7.02 -9.12 -9.63
N PHE A 99 5.99 -9.46 -10.42
CA PHE A 99 4.60 -9.07 -10.22
C PHE A 99 4.02 -9.71 -8.96
N PHE A 100 4.27 -11.01 -8.71
CA PHE A 100 3.88 -11.65 -7.44
C PHE A 100 4.44 -10.90 -6.23
N LEU A 101 5.75 -10.61 -6.23
CA LEU A 101 6.39 -9.89 -5.12
C LEU A 101 5.80 -8.49 -4.93
N PHE A 102 5.45 -7.83 -6.02
CA PHE A 102 4.82 -6.51 -5.99
C PHE A 102 3.40 -6.58 -5.39
N GLN A 103 2.60 -7.55 -5.83
CA GLN A 103 1.23 -7.77 -5.32
C GLN A 103 1.19 -8.23 -3.87
N TRP A 104 2.17 -9.03 -3.46
CA TRP A 104 2.35 -9.39 -2.06
C TRP A 104 2.57 -8.15 -1.18
N ALA A 105 3.37 -7.18 -1.63
CA ALA A 105 3.64 -5.98 -0.85
C ALA A 105 2.36 -5.17 -0.56
N PHE A 106 1.43 -5.10 -1.51
CA PHE A 106 0.11 -4.51 -1.29
C PHE A 106 -0.74 -5.32 -0.30
N ALA A 107 -0.72 -6.65 -0.40
CA ALA A 107 -1.43 -7.51 0.55
C ALA A 107 -0.98 -7.25 2.01
N ILE A 108 0.33 -7.09 2.21
CA ILE A 108 0.89 -6.75 3.54
C ILE A 108 0.54 -5.33 3.96
N ALA A 109 0.47 -4.38 3.03
CA ALA A 109 0.01 -3.02 3.34
C ALA A 109 -1.43 -3.02 3.90
N VAL A 110 -2.34 -3.81 3.32
CA VAL A 110 -3.72 -3.98 3.83
C VAL A 110 -3.75 -4.54 5.24
N ALA A 111 -2.97 -5.60 5.50
CA ALA A 111 -2.85 -6.19 6.83
C ALA A 111 -2.32 -5.18 7.85
N GLY A 112 -1.26 -4.44 7.48
CA GLY A 112 -0.66 -3.43 8.35
C GLY A 112 -1.58 -2.25 8.69
N ILE A 113 -2.39 -1.77 7.74
CA ILE A 113 -3.41 -0.73 8.02
C ILE A 113 -4.41 -1.23 9.07
N THR A 114 -4.83 -2.49 8.92
CA THR A 114 -5.78 -3.10 9.85
C THR A 114 -5.16 -3.29 11.23
N SER A 115 -3.91 -3.77 11.29
CA SER A 115 -3.16 -4.01 12.53
C SER A 115 -3.02 -2.77 13.40
N GLY A 116 -2.77 -1.61 12.77
CA GLY A 116 -2.70 -0.32 13.46
C GLY A 116 -4.03 0.09 14.12
N SER A 117 -5.16 -0.26 13.52
CA SER A 117 -6.51 0.11 13.99
C SER A 117 -6.97 -0.68 15.22
N ILE A 118 -6.57 -1.95 15.29
CA ILE A 118 -6.91 -2.87 16.39
C ILE A 118 -5.77 -3.06 17.41
N ALA A 119 -4.70 -2.27 17.28
CA ALA A 119 -3.55 -2.32 18.15
C ALA A 119 -3.91 -2.24 19.66
N GLU A 120 -3.03 -2.83 20.48
CA GLU A 120 -3.04 -2.82 21.95
C GLU A 120 -4.10 -3.67 22.66
N ARG A 121 -5.07 -4.26 21.96
CA ARG A 121 -6.19 -4.97 22.60
C ARG A 121 -6.61 -6.29 21.95
N THR A 122 -6.24 -6.53 20.69
CA THR A 122 -6.49 -7.82 20.04
C THR A 122 -5.57 -8.92 20.56
N GLN A 123 -6.13 -10.11 20.79
CA GLN A 123 -5.37 -11.31 21.11
C GLN A 123 -4.51 -11.72 19.91
N PHE A 124 -3.22 -11.95 20.15
CA PHE A 124 -2.24 -12.24 19.09
C PHE A 124 -2.59 -13.44 18.20
N SER A 125 -3.13 -14.53 18.78
CA SER A 125 -3.54 -15.70 17.99
C SER A 125 -4.75 -15.44 17.10
N ALA A 126 -5.71 -14.62 17.54
CA ALA A 126 -6.83 -14.19 16.72
C ALA A 126 -6.33 -13.30 15.57
N TYR A 127 -5.36 -12.42 15.86
CA TYR A 127 -4.72 -11.58 14.87
C TYR A 127 -3.99 -12.40 13.77
N LEU A 128 -3.31 -13.48 14.14
CA LEU A 128 -2.64 -14.37 13.18
C LEU A 128 -3.61 -14.98 12.17
N ILE A 129 -4.74 -15.50 12.64
CA ILE A 129 -5.79 -16.07 11.81
C ILE A 129 -6.39 -14.98 10.91
N PHE A 130 -6.65 -13.81 11.49
CA PHE A 130 -7.17 -12.66 10.77
C PHE A 130 -6.23 -12.22 9.64
N SER A 131 -4.93 -12.06 9.91
CA SER A 131 -3.93 -11.66 8.92
C SER A 131 -3.81 -12.68 7.79
N CYS A 132 -3.82 -13.98 8.12
CA CYS A 132 -3.83 -15.07 7.14
C CYS A 132 -5.06 -15.02 6.23
N PHE A 133 -6.26 -14.82 6.80
CA PHE A 133 -7.51 -14.78 6.03
C PHE A 133 -7.62 -13.50 5.19
N LEU A 134 -7.20 -12.36 5.73
CA LEU A 134 -7.21 -11.09 5.03
C LEU A 134 -6.28 -11.12 3.81
N SER A 135 -5.03 -11.54 4.00
CA SER A 135 -4.02 -11.60 2.93
C SER A 135 -4.21 -12.78 1.97
N GLY A 136 -4.79 -13.90 2.43
CA GLY A 136 -4.99 -15.10 1.63
C GLY A 136 -6.33 -15.16 0.89
N PHE A 137 -7.34 -14.41 1.31
CA PHE A 137 -8.69 -14.49 0.73
C PHE A 137 -9.37 -13.14 0.52
N VAL A 138 -9.62 -12.36 1.57
CA VAL A 138 -10.46 -11.14 1.48
C VAL A 138 -9.85 -10.08 0.55
N TYR A 139 -8.59 -9.69 0.78
CA TYR A 139 -7.89 -8.73 -0.07
C TYR A 139 -7.74 -9.24 -1.51
N PRO A 140 -7.26 -10.48 -1.74
CA PRO A 140 -7.15 -11.05 -3.09
C PRO A 140 -8.44 -11.00 -3.91
N VAL A 141 -9.58 -11.30 -3.28
CA VAL A 141 -10.89 -11.25 -3.97
C VAL A 141 -11.21 -9.82 -4.41
N VAL A 142 -10.96 -8.82 -3.57
CA VAL A 142 -11.17 -7.41 -3.97
C VAL A 142 -10.17 -6.97 -5.03
N ALA A 143 -8.91 -7.41 -4.94
CA ALA A 143 -7.91 -7.18 -5.97
C ALA A 143 -8.33 -7.80 -7.31
N HIS A 144 -8.95 -8.99 -7.30
CA HIS A 144 -9.50 -9.61 -8.50
C HIS A 144 -10.56 -8.72 -9.15
N TRP A 145 -11.46 -8.13 -8.36
CA TRP A 145 -12.54 -7.32 -8.92
C TRP A 145 -12.04 -6.16 -9.78
N VAL A 146 -10.95 -5.52 -9.35
CA VAL A 146 -10.47 -4.25 -9.93
C VAL A 146 -9.24 -4.43 -10.82
N TRP A 147 -8.31 -5.32 -10.46
CA TRP A 147 -7.00 -5.44 -11.11
C TRP A 147 -6.83 -6.67 -11.99
N SER A 148 -7.67 -7.70 -11.85
CA SER A 148 -7.72 -8.80 -12.80
C SER A 148 -8.31 -8.33 -14.13
N ASP A 149 -7.82 -8.86 -15.24
CA ASP A 149 -8.39 -8.58 -16.57
C ASP A 149 -9.85 -9.09 -16.68
N SER A 150 -10.24 -10.09 -15.87
CA SER A 150 -11.58 -10.66 -15.84
C SER A 150 -12.50 -10.10 -14.75
N GLY A 151 -11.99 -9.21 -13.88
CA GLY A 151 -12.73 -8.67 -12.75
C GLY A 151 -13.98 -7.88 -13.16
N TRP A 152 -15.05 -7.94 -12.36
CA TRP A 152 -16.31 -7.24 -12.68
C TRP A 152 -16.23 -5.71 -12.58
N LEU A 153 -15.28 -5.16 -11.82
CA LEU A 153 -14.98 -3.73 -11.76
C LEU A 153 -13.83 -3.33 -12.68
N SER A 154 -13.13 -4.30 -13.27
CA SER A 154 -11.89 -4.02 -13.99
C SER A 154 -12.13 -3.15 -15.22
N PRO A 155 -11.33 -2.10 -15.44
CA PRO A 155 -11.40 -1.29 -16.66
C PRO A 155 -10.89 -2.05 -17.89
N LYS A 156 -10.37 -3.26 -17.71
CA LYS A 156 -9.95 -4.18 -18.80
C LYS A 156 -10.99 -5.27 -19.08
N SER A 157 -12.07 -5.33 -18.29
CA SER A 157 -13.13 -6.32 -18.46
C SER A 157 -13.86 -6.13 -19.78
N SER A 158 -14.31 -7.22 -20.38
CA SER A 158 -15.17 -7.18 -21.57
C SER A 158 -16.54 -6.56 -21.29
N ASN A 159 -17.01 -6.59 -20.03
CA ASN A 159 -18.28 -6.02 -19.61
C ASN A 159 -18.04 -4.89 -18.61
N LEU A 160 -17.72 -3.70 -19.11
CA LEU A 160 -17.38 -2.54 -18.28
C LEU A 160 -18.58 -2.06 -17.46
N LEU A 161 -18.42 -2.02 -16.13
CA LEU A 161 -19.36 -1.35 -15.26
C LEU A 161 -19.41 0.15 -15.60
N LEU A 162 -20.62 0.69 -15.82
CA LEU A 162 -20.85 2.09 -16.21
C LEU A 162 -20.09 2.54 -17.48
N GLY A 163 -19.69 1.60 -18.34
CA GLY A 163 -18.99 1.89 -19.59
C GLY A 163 -17.49 2.23 -19.46
N SER A 164 -16.94 2.25 -18.24
CA SER A 164 -15.51 2.54 -18.00
C SER A 164 -14.79 1.56 -17.08
N GLY A 165 -15.52 0.84 -16.22
CA GLY A 165 -14.93 0.16 -15.07
C GLY A 165 -14.46 1.13 -13.99
N ALA A 166 -13.87 0.60 -12.92
CA ALA A 166 -13.32 1.35 -11.80
C ALA A 166 -11.83 1.61 -12.00
N ILE A 167 -11.43 2.88 -11.98
CA ILE A 167 -10.02 3.27 -12.02
C ILE A 167 -9.50 3.34 -10.59
N ASP A 168 -8.68 2.35 -10.22
CA ASP A 168 -7.90 2.37 -8.99
C ASP A 168 -6.47 1.93 -9.30
N PHE A 169 -5.64 2.88 -9.73
CA PHE A 169 -4.34 2.55 -10.33
C PHE A 169 -3.36 1.86 -9.36
N ALA A 170 -3.29 2.34 -8.12
CA ALA A 170 -2.36 1.80 -7.13
C ALA A 170 -3.04 1.38 -5.81
N GLY A 171 -4.36 1.57 -5.63
CA GLY A 171 -5.09 1.00 -4.50
C GLY A 171 -5.62 1.96 -3.43
N SER A 172 -6.21 3.13 -3.78
CA SER A 172 -6.99 3.88 -2.77
C SER A 172 -8.19 3.06 -2.29
N GLY A 173 -8.82 2.30 -3.19
CA GLY A 173 -9.89 1.37 -2.89
C GLY A 173 -9.33 0.01 -2.46
N VAL A 174 -8.65 -0.67 -3.38
CA VAL A 174 -8.21 -2.07 -3.22
C VAL A 174 -7.30 -2.28 -2.01
N VAL A 175 -6.51 -1.27 -1.63
CA VAL A 175 -5.60 -1.36 -0.48
C VAL A 175 -6.11 -0.55 0.70
N HIS A 176 -6.24 0.76 0.53
CA HIS A 176 -6.51 1.65 1.67
C HIS A 176 -7.95 1.57 2.17
N LEU A 177 -8.95 1.53 1.29
CA LEU A 177 -10.34 1.36 1.71
C LEU A 177 -10.58 -0.04 2.27
N VAL A 178 -10.06 -1.10 1.66
CA VAL A 178 -10.17 -2.47 2.19
C VAL A 178 -9.55 -2.56 3.58
N GLY A 179 -8.31 -2.08 3.76
CA GLY A 179 -7.65 -2.06 5.06
C GLY A 179 -8.34 -1.17 6.08
N GLY A 180 -8.86 -0.02 5.64
CA GLY A 180 -9.62 0.91 6.48
C GLY A 180 -10.95 0.34 6.97
N VAL A 181 -11.71 -0.33 6.09
CA VAL A 181 -12.97 -0.99 6.44
C VAL A 181 -12.73 -2.20 7.33
N ALA A 182 -11.71 -3.00 7.05
CA ALA A 182 -11.29 -4.11 7.90
C ALA A 182 -10.86 -3.62 9.29
N GLY A 183 -10.08 -2.52 9.35
CA GLY A 183 -9.71 -1.83 10.59
C GLY A 183 -10.90 -1.27 11.36
N LEU A 184 -11.87 -0.67 10.66
CA LEU A 184 -13.10 -0.15 11.25
C LEU A 184 -13.89 -1.27 11.93
N TRP A 185 -14.22 -2.33 11.19
CA TRP A 185 -14.96 -3.47 11.73
C TRP A 185 -14.20 -4.19 12.84
N GLY A 186 -12.90 -4.39 12.68
CA GLY A 186 -12.05 -4.95 13.73
C GLY A 186 -12.09 -4.09 14.99
N SER A 187 -11.98 -2.77 14.86
CA SER A 187 -12.03 -1.85 16.02
C SER A 187 -13.39 -1.81 16.70
N PHE A 188 -14.48 -2.00 15.94
CA PHE A 188 -15.84 -2.07 16.44
C PHE A 188 -16.08 -3.35 17.25
N ILE A 189 -15.62 -4.49 16.74
CA ILE A 189 -15.77 -5.80 17.40
C ILE A 189 -14.92 -5.89 18.67
N GLU A 190 -13.67 -5.44 18.61
CA GLU A 190 -12.76 -5.42 19.77
C GLU A 190 -13.18 -4.40 20.85
N GLY A 191 -13.99 -3.43 20.48
CA GLY A 191 -14.38 -2.32 21.34
C GLY A 191 -13.24 -1.32 21.58
N PRO A 192 -13.47 -0.30 22.43
CA PRO A 192 -12.51 0.75 22.67
C PRO A 192 -11.39 0.35 23.63
N ARG A 193 -10.21 0.97 23.46
CA ARG A 193 -9.09 0.82 24.39
C ARG A 193 -9.48 1.28 25.80
N VAL A 194 -8.99 0.56 26.82
CA VAL A 194 -9.09 1.00 28.22
C VAL A 194 -8.47 2.39 28.38
N GLY A 195 -9.27 3.32 28.91
CA GLY A 195 -8.93 4.74 29.08
C GLY A 195 -9.17 5.63 27.84
N ARG A 196 -9.80 5.10 26.78
CA ARG A 196 -10.17 5.91 25.59
C ARG A 196 -11.33 6.87 25.86
N PHE A 197 -12.23 6.51 26.78
CA PHE A 197 -13.38 7.31 27.17
C PHE A 197 -13.37 7.53 28.68
N ASP A 198 -13.79 8.71 29.12
CA ASP A 198 -13.99 9.00 30.55
C ASP A 198 -15.30 8.35 31.07
N ALA A 199 -15.60 8.55 32.36
CA ALA A 199 -16.80 8.01 32.99
C ALA A 199 -18.13 8.53 32.36
N PHE A 200 -18.06 9.62 31.58
CA PHE A 200 -19.20 10.24 30.89
C PHE A 200 -19.21 9.90 29.39
N GLY A 201 -18.32 9.01 28.92
CA GLY A 201 -18.23 8.62 27.52
C GLY A 201 -17.50 9.63 26.63
N LYS A 202 -16.86 10.66 27.19
CA LYS A 202 -16.12 11.67 26.41
C LYS A 202 -14.78 11.09 25.94
N PRO A 203 -14.39 11.30 24.66
CA PRO A 203 -13.09 10.83 24.15
C PRO A 203 -11.92 11.50 24.89
N ILE A 204 -11.00 10.69 25.41
CA ILE A 204 -9.70 11.12 25.95
C ILE A 204 -8.61 10.82 24.92
N PRO A 205 -7.79 11.81 24.49
CA PRO A 205 -6.65 11.57 23.63
C PRO A 205 -5.63 10.59 24.26
N ILE A 206 -5.34 9.50 23.57
CA ILE A 206 -4.24 8.59 23.92
C ILE A 206 -3.11 8.89 22.96
N ARG A 207 -2.10 9.64 23.43
CA ARG A 207 -0.94 10.02 22.61
C ARG A 207 -0.01 8.83 22.40
N GLY A 208 0.58 8.78 21.21
CA GLY A 208 1.70 7.90 20.90
C GLY A 208 2.91 8.20 21.77
N HIS A 209 3.75 7.20 22.00
CA HIS A 209 4.87 7.33 22.94
C HIS A 209 6.11 8.00 22.35
N ASN A 210 6.23 8.10 21.01
CA ASN A 210 7.42 8.64 20.37
C ASN A 210 7.11 9.34 19.04
N ALA A 211 7.06 10.67 19.05
CA ALA A 211 6.80 11.48 17.87
C ALA A 211 7.90 11.37 16.81
N THR A 212 9.16 11.18 17.21
CA THR A 212 10.28 11.01 16.28
C THR A 212 10.12 9.75 15.43
N LEU A 213 9.62 8.66 16.01
CA LEU A 213 9.31 7.43 15.27
C LEU A 213 8.17 7.63 14.27
N VAL A 214 7.15 8.43 14.63
CA VAL A 214 6.05 8.77 13.70
C VAL A 214 6.57 9.58 12.52
N VAL A 215 7.38 10.61 12.78
CA VAL A 215 7.97 11.45 11.73
C VAL A 215 8.90 10.64 10.82
N LEU A 216 9.77 9.81 11.41
CA LEU A 216 10.66 8.94 10.64
C LEU A 216 9.88 7.93 9.79
N GLY A 217 8.85 7.31 10.37
CA GLY A 217 7.94 6.41 9.66
C GLY A 217 7.24 7.11 8.51
N THR A 218 6.81 8.36 8.69
CA THR A 218 6.14 9.16 7.65
C THR A 218 7.06 9.45 6.47
N PHE A 219 8.31 9.86 6.71
CA PHE A 219 9.27 10.06 5.62
C PHE A 219 9.63 8.77 4.89
N LEU A 220 9.74 7.66 5.62
CA LEU A 220 9.99 6.36 5.01
C LEU A 220 8.78 5.87 4.20
N LEU A 221 7.56 6.13 4.66
CA LEU A 221 6.34 5.86 3.90
C LEU A 221 6.22 6.76 2.67
N TRP A 222 6.62 8.04 2.74
CA TRP A 222 6.70 8.91 1.57
C TRP A 222 7.64 8.30 0.52
N PHE A 223 8.88 7.97 0.91
CA PHE A 223 9.81 7.30 0.01
C PHE A 223 9.22 5.99 -0.55
N GLY A 224 8.57 5.23 0.33
CA GLY A 224 7.84 4.03 -0.06
C GLY A 224 6.79 4.29 -1.11
N TRP A 225 5.97 5.34 -0.97
CA TRP A 225 4.89 5.64 -1.89
C TRP A 225 5.34 5.84 -3.35
N PHE A 226 6.62 6.14 -3.60
CA PHE A 226 7.19 6.11 -4.96
C PHE A 226 7.33 4.71 -5.55
N GLY A 227 7.59 3.71 -4.71
CA GLY A 227 7.47 2.31 -5.08
C GLY A 227 6.02 1.84 -5.19
N PHE A 228 5.05 2.55 -4.61
CA PHE A 228 3.64 2.16 -4.57
C PHE A 228 2.93 2.69 -5.81
N ASN A 229 2.90 4.01 -5.96
CA ASN A 229 2.17 4.69 -7.04
C ASN A 229 2.93 4.57 -8.38
N PRO A 230 4.13 5.16 -8.59
CA PRO A 230 4.90 4.94 -9.80
C PRO A 230 5.25 3.46 -10.07
N GLY A 231 5.41 2.65 -9.02
CA GLY A 231 5.69 1.22 -9.16
C GLY A 231 4.56 0.42 -9.81
N SER A 232 3.30 0.89 -9.71
CA SER A 232 2.14 0.22 -10.31
C SER A 232 2.13 0.19 -11.84
N PHE A 233 3.03 0.92 -12.49
CA PHE A 233 3.26 0.73 -13.92
C PHE A 233 3.92 -0.61 -14.28
N ASP A 234 4.55 -1.27 -13.31
CA ASP A 234 5.26 -2.56 -13.39
C ASP A 234 6.48 -2.59 -14.35
N LYS A 235 6.41 -1.89 -15.49
CA LYS A 235 7.44 -1.81 -16.53
C LYS A 235 7.76 -0.34 -16.86
N ILE A 236 9.04 0.02 -16.87
CA ILE A 236 9.47 1.41 -17.15
C ILE A 236 9.73 1.63 -18.64
N LEU A 237 10.43 0.70 -19.30
CA LEU A 237 10.91 0.83 -20.67
C LEU A 237 9.86 0.33 -21.68
N VAL A 238 8.71 0.99 -21.72
CA VAL A 238 7.66 0.75 -22.73
C VAL A 238 7.42 2.06 -23.47
N ALA A 239 7.72 2.11 -24.76
CA ALA A 239 7.45 3.28 -25.59
C ALA A 239 5.95 3.39 -25.90
N TYR A 240 5.42 4.61 -25.98
CA TYR A 240 4.06 4.77 -26.48
C TYR A 240 4.05 4.65 -28.00
N PRO A 241 3.04 3.97 -28.58
CA PRO A 241 2.83 3.98 -30.02
C PRO A 241 2.83 5.43 -30.51
N ASP A 242 3.55 5.69 -31.60
CA ASP A 242 3.58 6.98 -32.30
C ASP A 242 4.31 8.14 -31.58
N THR A 243 5.16 7.85 -30.59
CA THR A 243 6.03 8.87 -29.96
C THR A 243 7.49 8.41 -29.93
N SER A 244 8.43 9.35 -30.11
CA SER A 244 9.88 9.06 -30.10
C SER A 244 10.55 9.33 -28.76
N ASP A 245 9.95 10.17 -27.93
CA ASP A 245 10.50 10.70 -26.68
C ASP A 245 9.63 10.38 -25.45
N GLN A 246 8.44 9.81 -25.67
CA GLN A 246 7.48 9.50 -24.61
C GLN A 246 7.27 8.00 -24.46
N GLY A 247 7.02 7.60 -23.23
CA GLY A 247 6.74 6.22 -22.87
C GLY A 247 6.36 6.14 -21.40
N ASN A 248 6.30 4.92 -20.90
CA ASN A 248 5.93 4.66 -19.51
C ASN A 248 6.87 5.35 -18.53
N TRP A 249 8.14 5.61 -18.89
CA TRP A 249 9.06 6.40 -18.07
C TRP A 249 8.53 7.81 -17.76
N THR A 250 7.88 8.46 -18.72
CA THR A 250 7.26 9.78 -18.50
C THR A 250 6.09 9.65 -17.53
N ALA A 251 5.23 8.64 -17.70
CA ALA A 251 4.08 8.45 -16.82
C ALA A 251 4.47 8.05 -15.39
N VAL A 252 5.51 7.21 -15.24
CA VAL A 252 6.14 6.89 -13.94
C VAL A 252 6.65 8.17 -13.27
N GLY A 253 7.39 9.02 -14.00
CA GLY A 253 7.88 10.30 -13.48
C GLY A 253 6.74 11.25 -13.10
N ARG A 254 5.73 11.39 -13.96
CA ARG A 254 4.54 12.23 -13.69
C ARG A 254 3.79 11.75 -12.44
N THR A 255 3.65 10.44 -12.27
CA THR A 255 2.98 9.82 -11.13
C THR A 255 3.73 10.08 -9.83
N ALA A 256 5.08 10.12 -9.86
CA ALA A 256 5.89 10.50 -8.70
C ALA A 256 5.68 11.97 -8.32
N VAL A 257 5.60 12.86 -9.31
CA VAL A 257 5.28 14.28 -9.12
C VAL A 257 3.88 14.45 -8.52
N ILE A 258 2.87 13.81 -9.11
CA ILE A 258 1.47 13.83 -8.63
C ILE A 258 1.36 13.35 -7.18
N THR A 259 2.03 12.24 -6.85
CA THR A 259 2.05 11.69 -5.49
C THR A 259 2.63 12.70 -4.49
N THR A 260 3.76 13.32 -4.83
CA THR A 260 4.41 14.33 -4.00
C THR A 260 3.57 15.59 -3.83
N LEU A 261 2.93 16.08 -4.91
CA LEU A 261 2.08 17.27 -4.87
C LEU A 261 0.86 17.05 -3.98
N ALA A 262 0.20 15.90 -4.08
CA ALA A 262 -0.97 15.60 -3.24
C ALA A 262 -0.62 15.51 -1.76
N GLY A 263 0.41 14.73 -1.39
CA GLY A 263 0.85 14.63 0.01
C GLY A 263 1.37 15.95 0.58
N SER A 264 2.15 16.71 -0.20
CA SER A 264 2.63 18.05 0.20
C SER A 264 1.46 19.01 0.43
N THR A 265 0.48 19.02 -0.47
CA THR A 265 -0.69 19.89 -0.34
C THR A 265 -1.49 19.52 0.90
N ALA A 266 -1.75 18.23 1.11
CA ALA A 266 -2.48 17.76 2.28
C ALA A 266 -1.75 18.14 3.59
N GLY A 267 -0.43 17.94 3.65
CA GLY A 267 0.39 18.35 4.78
C GLY A 267 0.32 19.85 5.09
N ILE A 268 0.43 20.71 4.07
CA ILE A 268 0.33 22.17 4.22
C ILE A 268 -1.08 22.57 4.68
N VAL A 269 -2.12 22.01 4.06
CA VAL A 269 -3.51 22.31 4.41
C VAL A 269 -3.82 21.86 5.83
N THR A 270 -3.36 20.69 6.26
CA THR A 270 -3.49 20.24 7.65
C THR A 270 -2.70 21.13 8.61
N LEU A 271 -1.47 21.52 8.26
CA LEU A 271 -0.63 22.41 9.07
C LEU A 271 -1.35 23.74 9.39
N PHE A 272 -1.80 24.44 8.35
CA PHE A 272 -2.50 25.72 8.51
C PHE A 272 -3.93 25.55 9.02
N GLY A 273 -4.67 24.55 8.54
CA GLY A 273 -6.04 24.26 8.97
C GLY A 273 -6.11 23.96 10.47
N ARG A 274 -5.21 23.13 10.99
CA ARG A 274 -5.14 22.83 12.43
C ARG A 274 -4.71 24.04 13.25
N ARG A 275 -3.79 24.87 12.73
CA ARG A 275 -3.45 26.14 13.38
C ARG A 275 -4.65 27.06 13.53
N LEU A 276 -5.51 27.14 12.51
CA LEU A 276 -6.71 27.97 12.54
C LEU A 276 -7.81 27.39 13.44
N LEU A 277 -7.99 26.06 13.46
CA LEU A 277 -9.08 25.40 14.20
C LEU A 277 -8.76 25.15 15.68
N VAL A 278 -7.50 24.82 16.01
CA VAL A 278 -7.10 24.38 17.35
C VAL A 278 -6.13 25.36 18.01
N GLY A 279 -5.51 26.27 17.24
CA GLY A 279 -4.66 27.32 17.78
C GLY A 279 -3.23 26.89 18.11
N HIS A 280 -2.81 25.66 17.78
CA HIS A 280 -1.41 25.20 17.95
C HIS A 280 -0.92 24.41 16.74
N TRP A 281 0.40 24.35 16.58
CA TRP A 281 1.06 23.53 15.56
C TRP A 281 1.32 22.14 16.14
N ASP A 282 1.00 21.09 15.40
CA ASP A 282 1.24 19.70 15.82
C ASP A 282 1.83 18.90 14.65
N ALA A 283 3.03 18.36 14.84
CA ALA A 283 3.74 17.61 13.80
C ALA A 283 3.05 16.28 13.46
N LEU A 284 2.35 15.65 14.42
CA LEU A 284 1.66 14.38 14.19
C LEU A 284 0.42 14.59 13.31
N ASP A 285 -0.28 15.71 13.50
CA ASP A 285 -1.40 16.09 12.64
C ASP A 285 -0.92 16.30 11.20
N VAL A 286 0.20 16.98 11.00
CA VAL A 286 0.80 17.18 9.66
C VAL A 286 1.21 15.84 9.04
N CYS A 287 1.82 14.94 9.81
CA CYS A 287 2.17 13.60 9.33
C CYS A 287 0.94 12.83 8.84
N ASN A 288 -0.15 12.85 9.62
CA ASN A 288 -1.42 12.23 9.22
C ASN A 288 -2.00 12.87 7.97
N GLY A 289 -1.97 14.20 7.86
CA GLY A 289 -2.42 14.94 6.67
C GLY A 289 -1.65 14.53 5.41
N VAL A 290 -0.31 14.48 5.49
CA VAL A 290 0.55 14.01 4.39
C VAL A 290 0.16 12.60 3.95
N LEU A 291 -0.01 11.67 4.90
CA LEU A 291 -0.41 10.30 4.60
C LEU A 291 -1.82 10.23 3.98
N GLY A 292 -2.76 11.04 4.46
CA GLY A 292 -4.11 11.16 3.88
C GLY A 292 -4.07 11.61 2.41
N GLY A 293 -3.23 12.60 2.10
CA GLY A 293 -3.00 13.05 0.72
C GLY A 293 -2.43 11.96 -0.19
N PHE A 294 -1.49 11.15 0.31
CA PHE A 294 -0.96 10.02 -0.45
C PHE A 294 -2.01 8.93 -0.69
N VAL A 295 -2.81 8.59 0.34
CA VAL A 295 -3.90 7.62 0.22
C VAL A 295 -4.93 8.08 -0.82
N ALA A 296 -5.31 9.36 -0.80
CA ALA A 296 -6.34 9.89 -1.69
C ALA A 296 -5.92 9.87 -3.17
N ILE A 297 -4.65 10.20 -3.46
CA ILE A 297 -4.18 10.29 -4.85
C ILE A 297 -3.86 8.93 -5.48
N THR A 298 -3.64 7.88 -4.67
CA THR A 298 -3.20 6.55 -5.13
C THR A 298 -4.07 5.94 -6.24
N SER A 299 -5.39 6.09 -6.22
CA SER A 299 -6.28 5.59 -7.27
C SER A 299 -6.15 6.37 -8.58
N GLY A 300 -6.02 7.69 -8.50
CA GLY A 300 -5.99 8.59 -9.65
C GLY A 300 -4.59 8.95 -10.15
N CYS A 301 -3.52 8.53 -9.46
CA CYS A 301 -2.17 9.08 -9.65
C CYS A 301 -1.59 8.91 -11.07
N ALA A 302 -2.07 7.93 -11.84
CA ALA A 302 -1.67 7.73 -13.24
C ALA A 302 -2.56 8.45 -14.26
N VAL A 303 -3.72 8.98 -13.87
CA VAL A 303 -4.72 9.51 -14.81
C VAL A 303 -5.07 10.98 -14.59
N VAL A 304 -4.82 11.51 -13.40
CA VAL A 304 -5.09 12.93 -13.11
C VAL A 304 -3.90 13.82 -13.52
N GLU A 305 -4.20 15.09 -13.76
CA GLU A 305 -3.18 16.11 -14.03
C GLU A 305 -2.51 16.61 -12.74
N PRO A 306 -1.27 17.14 -12.79
CA PRO A 306 -0.57 17.64 -11.61
C PRO A 306 -1.33 18.69 -10.81
N TRP A 307 -2.12 19.56 -11.46
CA TRP A 307 -2.95 20.55 -10.76
C TRP A 307 -4.09 19.89 -9.99
N ALA A 308 -4.67 18.81 -10.52
CA ALA A 308 -5.76 18.09 -9.87
C ALA A 308 -5.25 17.36 -8.63
N ALA A 309 -3.99 16.91 -8.62
CA ALA A 309 -3.34 16.33 -7.44
C ALA A 309 -3.33 17.30 -6.24
N VAL A 310 -3.12 18.60 -6.48
CA VAL A 310 -3.19 19.64 -5.45
C VAL A 310 -4.61 19.72 -4.88
N VAL A 311 -5.63 19.72 -5.75
CA VAL A 311 -7.04 19.74 -5.32
C VAL A 311 -7.39 18.49 -4.51
N CYS A 312 -6.97 17.30 -4.95
CA CYS A 312 -7.15 16.05 -4.19
C CYS A 312 -6.49 16.13 -2.81
N GLY A 313 -5.24 16.61 -2.74
CA GLY A 313 -4.53 16.81 -1.48
C GLY A 313 -5.24 17.78 -0.54
N PHE A 314 -5.80 18.87 -1.08
CA PHE A 314 -6.58 19.83 -0.29
C PHE A 314 -7.79 19.16 0.36
N PHE A 315 -8.59 18.39 -0.38
CA PHE A 315 -9.76 17.73 0.18
C PHE A 315 -9.40 16.59 1.14
N ALA A 316 -8.34 15.84 0.84
CA ALA A 316 -7.84 14.77 1.71
C ALA A 316 -7.33 15.26 3.06
N ALA A 317 -6.95 16.53 3.20
CA ALA A 317 -6.47 17.08 4.47
C ALA A 317 -7.55 17.17 5.57
N TRP A 318 -8.83 17.05 5.20
CA TRP A 318 -9.98 17.24 6.08
C TRP A 318 -10.62 15.94 6.58
N SER A 319 -10.12 14.78 6.14
CA SER A 319 -10.49 13.46 6.64
C SER A 319 -9.67 13.07 7.86
#